data_AF-A0A7S1MJ61-F1
#
_entry.id   AF-A0A7S1MJ61-F1
#
_cell.length_a   1.000
_cell.length_b   1.000
_cell.length_c   1.000
_cell.angle_alpha   90.00
_cell.angle_beta   90.00
_cell.angle_gamma   90.00
#
_symmetry.space_group_name_H-M   'P 1'
#
loop_
_entity.id
_entity.type
_entity.pdbx_description
1 polymer ?
#
loop_
_entity_poly.entity_id
_entity_poly.type
_entity_poly.pdbx_seq_one_letter_code
_entity_poly.pdbx_strand_id
1 'polypeptide(L)'
;FLYFIAVPSTATAMSFAAILEGSNLDTVGRRIAAVVSRMAGDDGALIARDVLAHVEPLLATCRNAIAVGNVPVVEATVAALRHVVDADPPALIRRLTDNGMRLFHAVASFFTPIVAQGNFGPAAAVDLLHSLQIITTAPGAKDVAGDTLAAPLSDFLARGVPDVTDPHLLRRRAVSCLLNLVQGHAQNKERLRAHLPQLARAVAQAPEFFVQVQAAELVWRITRVHKAWLADPAVAAALGPSLRADLAALPANDQLINNLITLLQAHNDTVPESASARIVTLSCDGVEARLKQGTEEVQAKRRIAGETTAFLSQSALVILLPEHGACEQLTIPLHTIASAKLHTDATFVVRLSAAP
;
A
#
# COMPACT_ATOMS: atom_id res chain seq x y z
N PHE A 1 1.36 28.94 -26.67
CA PHE A 1 2.74 28.49 -26.97
C PHE A 1 2.95 27.12 -26.36
N LEU A 2 2.49 26.08 -27.07
CA LEU A 2 2.67 24.67 -26.74
C LEU A 2 3.71 24.15 -27.72
N TYR A 3 4.95 23.94 -27.25
CA TYR A 3 5.95 23.19 -28.02
C TYR A 3 5.67 21.70 -27.81
N PHE A 4 4.91 21.12 -28.75
CA PHE A 4 4.94 19.66 -28.95
C PHE A 4 6.33 19.32 -29.47
N ILE A 5 7.18 18.74 -28.60
CA ILE A 5 8.35 18.02 -29.09
C ILE A 5 7.82 16.70 -29.65
N ALA A 6 7.62 16.69 -30.97
CA ALA A 6 7.49 15.45 -31.71
C ALA A 6 8.78 14.64 -31.51
N VAL A 7 8.69 13.54 -30.76
CA VAL A 7 9.76 12.54 -30.73
C VAL A 7 9.64 11.74 -32.04
N PRO A 8 10.65 11.74 -32.93
CA PRO A 8 10.56 11.03 -34.20
C PRO A 8 10.47 9.53 -33.95
N SER A 9 9.55 8.85 -34.62
CA SER A 9 9.32 7.39 -34.53
C SER A 9 10.47 6.53 -35.09
N THR A 10 11.61 7.13 -35.40
CA THR A 10 12.83 6.48 -35.89
C THR A 10 14.13 7.11 -35.35
N ALA A 11 14.05 7.96 -34.32
CA ALA A 11 15.25 8.50 -33.69
C ALA A 11 15.93 7.42 -32.83
N THR A 12 17.19 7.12 -33.15
CA THR A 12 18.16 6.37 -32.34
C THR A 12 17.79 6.37 -30.86
N ALA A 13 17.51 5.19 -30.31
CA ALA A 13 17.22 5.01 -28.89
C ALA A 13 18.32 5.71 -28.07
N MET A 14 18.00 6.90 -27.56
CA MET A 14 18.88 7.61 -26.65
C MET A 14 19.00 6.72 -25.42
N SER A 15 20.22 6.27 -25.11
CA SER A 15 20.44 5.41 -23.94
C SER A 15 19.96 6.14 -22.68
N PHE A 16 19.41 5.40 -21.73
CA PHE A 16 18.94 6.00 -20.48
C PHE A 16 20.07 6.74 -19.73
N ALA A 17 21.32 6.31 -19.89
CA ALA A 17 22.49 7.07 -19.42
C ALA A 17 22.53 8.52 -19.94
N ALA A 18 22.37 8.73 -21.25
CA ALA A 18 22.40 10.07 -21.87
C ALA A 18 21.23 10.96 -21.44
N ILE A 19 20.14 10.36 -20.95
CA ILE A 19 19.01 11.09 -20.36
C ILE A 19 19.40 11.69 -19.01
N LEU A 20 20.21 10.99 -18.22
CA LEU A 20 20.61 11.39 -16.87
C LEU A 20 21.79 12.38 -16.84
N GLU A 21 22.56 12.48 -17.92
CA GLU A 21 23.71 13.41 -18.05
C GLU A 21 23.33 14.91 -18.19
N GLY A 22 22.04 15.25 -18.12
CA GLY A 22 21.57 16.63 -18.23
C GLY A 22 21.91 17.49 -17.00
N SER A 23 22.43 18.70 -17.22
CA SER A 23 22.74 19.66 -16.14
C SER A 23 21.49 20.32 -15.51
N ASN A 24 20.33 20.21 -16.17
CA ASN A 24 19.06 20.79 -15.71
C ASN A 24 18.09 19.67 -15.32
N LEU A 25 17.73 19.64 -14.03
CA LEU A 25 16.83 18.63 -13.44
C LEU A 25 15.44 18.61 -14.11
N ASP A 26 14.87 19.75 -14.50
CA ASP A 26 13.56 19.77 -15.19
C ASP A 26 13.62 19.10 -16.56
N THR A 27 14.76 19.24 -17.24
CA THR A 27 14.99 18.58 -18.53
C THR A 27 15.17 17.08 -18.34
N VAL A 28 15.89 16.67 -17.30
CA VAL A 28 16.05 15.25 -16.93
C VAL A 28 14.69 14.66 -16.56
N GLY A 29 13.88 15.34 -15.74
CA GLY A 29 12.55 14.89 -15.34
C GLY A 29 11.61 14.67 -16.53
N ARG A 30 11.55 15.62 -17.47
CA ARG A 30 10.76 15.46 -18.70
C ARG A 30 11.21 14.28 -19.55
N ARG A 31 12.53 14.03 -19.64
CA ARG A 31 13.08 12.90 -20.39
C ARG A 31 12.78 11.57 -19.72
N ILE A 32 12.90 11.48 -18.39
CA ILE A 32 12.50 10.28 -17.62
C ILE A 32 11.00 10.03 -17.83
N ALA A 33 10.15 11.05 -17.73
CA ALA A 33 8.72 10.92 -17.97
C ALA A 33 8.40 10.42 -19.40
N ALA A 34 9.12 10.90 -20.41
CA ALA A 34 8.97 10.41 -21.78
C ALA A 34 9.38 8.94 -21.94
N VAL A 35 10.41 8.48 -21.22
CA VAL A 35 10.79 7.06 -21.16
C VAL A 35 9.69 6.25 -20.49
N VAL A 36 9.19 6.70 -19.34
CA VAL A 36 8.07 6.06 -18.61
C VAL A 36 6.84 5.89 -19.50
N SER A 37 6.45 6.92 -20.26
CA SER A 37 5.31 6.80 -21.18
C SER A 37 5.52 5.74 -22.26
N ARG A 38 6.76 5.49 -22.69
CA ARG A 38 7.08 4.41 -23.64
C ARG A 38 7.12 3.03 -22.98
N MET A 39 7.38 2.96 -21.67
CA MET A 39 7.35 1.70 -20.92
C MET A 39 5.95 1.08 -20.83
N ALA A 40 4.90 1.89 -21.05
CA ALA A 40 3.52 1.41 -21.12
C ALA A 40 3.16 0.76 -22.48
N GLY A 41 4.03 0.81 -23.48
CA GLY A 41 3.83 0.19 -24.80
C GLY A 41 4.50 -1.18 -24.96
N ASP A 42 4.46 -1.72 -26.17
CA ASP A 42 4.93 -3.09 -26.50
C ASP A 42 6.43 -3.32 -26.20
N ASP A 43 7.25 -2.26 -26.23
CA ASP A 43 8.68 -2.32 -25.90
C ASP A 43 8.98 -2.21 -24.40
N GLY A 44 7.96 -2.17 -23.55
CA GLY A 44 8.09 -1.81 -22.14
C GLY A 44 9.10 -2.64 -21.35
N ALA A 45 9.13 -3.95 -21.58
CA ALA A 45 10.07 -4.85 -20.91
C ALA A 45 11.54 -4.59 -21.30
N LEU A 46 11.80 -4.22 -22.56
CA LEU A 46 13.15 -3.89 -23.01
C LEU A 46 13.63 -2.59 -22.38
N ILE A 47 12.76 -1.57 -22.36
CA ILE A 47 13.06 -0.27 -21.74
C ILE A 47 13.27 -0.43 -20.22
N ALA A 48 12.47 -1.26 -19.55
CA ALA A 48 12.65 -1.56 -18.13
C ALA A 48 14.02 -2.18 -17.82
N ARG A 49 14.54 -3.04 -18.69
CA ARG A 49 15.90 -3.59 -18.52
C ARG A 49 16.98 -2.52 -18.68
N ASP A 50 16.82 -1.59 -19.62
CA ASP A 50 17.75 -0.46 -19.79
C ASP A 50 17.74 0.48 -18.57
N VAL A 51 16.55 0.82 -18.07
CA VAL A 51 16.40 1.61 -16.83
C VAL A 51 17.04 0.88 -15.64
N LEU A 52 16.85 -0.43 -15.51
CA LEU A 52 17.45 -1.23 -14.44
C LEU A 52 18.98 -1.19 -14.47
N ALA A 53 19.60 -1.22 -15.65
CA ALA A 53 21.05 -1.09 -15.80
C ALA A 53 21.59 0.26 -15.29
N HIS A 54 20.72 1.27 -15.20
CA HIS A 54 21.04 2.64 -14.80
C HIS A 54 20.30 3.09 -13.53
N VAL A 55 19.82 2.14 -12.72
CA VAL A 55 19.04 2.42 -11.49
C VAL A 55 19.84 3.24 -10.46
N GLU A 56 21.17 3.07 -10.41
CA GLU A 56 22.06 3.80 -9.51
C GLU A 56 22.13 5.31 -9.84
N PRO A 57 22.52 5.72 -11.07
CA PRO A 57 22.43 7.11 -11.52
C PRO A 57 21.02 7.71 -11.39
N LEU A 58 19.97 6.92 -11.65
CA LEU A 58 18.59 7.37 -11.51
C LEU A 58 18.26 7.75 -10.06
N LEU A 59 18.61 6.87 -9.10
CA LEU A 59 18.41 7.13 -7.68
C LEU A 59 19.28 8.29 -7.17
N ALA A 60 20.50 8.46 -7.68
CA ALA A 60 21.34 9.61 -7.35
C ALA A 60 20.72 10.93 -7.84
N THR A 61 20.20 10.95 -9.07
CA THR A 61 19.48 12.09 -9.65
C THR A 61 18.27 12.46 -8.81
N CYS A 62 17.49 11.45 -8.42
CA CYS A 62 16.31 11.64 -7.59
C CYS A 62 16.67 12.21 -6.21
N ARG A 63 17.77 11.75 -5.59
CA ARG A 63 18.23 12.28 -4.30
C ARG A 63 18.58 13.77 -4.39
N ASN A 64 19.27 14.18 -5.46
CA ASN A 64 19.57 15.58 -5.71
C ASN A 64 18.29 16.39 -5.94
N ALA A 65 17.31 15.83 -6.66
CA ALA A 65 16.01 16.44 -6.87
C ALA A 65 15.25 16.66 -5.54
N ILE A 66 15.27 15.69 -4.62
CA ILE A 66 14.72 15.89 -3.27
C ILE A 66 15.40 17.05 -2.55
N ALA A 67 16.74 17.10 -2.57
CA ALA A 67 17.50 18.11 -1.84
C ALA A 67 17.16 19.55 -2.27
N VAL A 68 16.68 19.73 -3.50
CA VAL A 68 16.29 21.03 -4.06
C VAL A 68 14.77 21.19 -4.25
N GLY A 69 13.95 20.23 -3.81
CA GLY A 69 12.49 20.27 -3.92
C GLY A 69 11.93 20.11 -5.35
N ASN A 70 12.65 19.44 -6.26
CA ASN A 70 12.19 19.21 -7.63
C ASN A 70 11.25 18.00 -7.71
N VAL A 71 9.96 18.25 -7.44
CA VAL A 71 8.88 17.24 -7.43
C VAL A 71 8.76 16.45 -8.76
N PRO A 72 8.76 17.07 -9.95
CA PRO A 72 8.59 16.33 -11.21
C PRO A 72 9.62 15.23 -11.45
N VAL A 73 10.90 15.45 -11.10
CA VAL A 73 11.95 14.43 -11.24
C VAL A 73 11.72 13.27 -10.30
N VAL A 74 11.25 13.55 -9.07
CA VAL A 74 10.96 12.52 -8.08
C VAL A 74 9.81 11.64 -8.56
N GLU A 75 8.71 12.24 -9.02
CA GLU A 75 7.55 11.50 -9.52
C GLU A 75 7.91 10.65 -10.75
N ALA A 76 8.65 11.22 -11.70
CA ALA A 76 9.11 10.48 -12.89
C ALA A 76 10.03 9.31 -12.52
N THR A 77 10.91 9.49 -11.53
CA THR A 77 11.79 8.42 -11.03
C THR A 77 10.99 7.30 -10.36
N VAL A 78 10.01 7.66 -9.53
CA VAL A 78 9.16 6.67 -8.86
C VAL A 78 8.35 5.85 -9.87
N ALA A 79 7.78 6.50 -10.89
CA ALA A 79 7.08 5.80 -11.96
C ALA A 79 8.01 4.86 -12.75
N ALA A 80 9.23 5.30 -13.06
CA ALA A 80 10.22 4.44 -13.72
C ALA A 80 10.58 3.22 -12.87
N LEU A 81 10.81 3.40 -11.57
CA LEU A 81 11.04 2.30 -10.63
C LEU A 81 9.87 1.34 -10.61
N ARG A 82 8.63 1.85 -10.60
CA ARG A 82 7.43 1.02 -10.61
C ARG A 82 7.39 0.10 -11.83
N HIS A 83 7.65 0.63 -13.02
CA HIS A 83 7.68 -0.19 -14.24
C HIS A 83 8.82 -1.21 -14.23
N VAL A 84 10.00 -0.87 -13.68
CA VAL A 84 11.10 -1.82 -13.52
C VAL A 84 10.70 -2.97 -12.60
N VAL A 85 10.08 -2.64 -11.47
CA VAL A 85 9.59 -3.62 -10.49
C VAL A 85 8.56 -4.55 -11.13
N ASP A 86 7.59 -4.01 -11.88
CA ASP A 86 6.54 -4.82 -12.53
C ASP A 86 7.10 -5.74 -13.63
N ALA A 87 8.13 -5.29 -14.35
CA ALA A 87 8.69 -6.03 -15.48
C ALA A 87 9.58 -7.21 -15.05
N ASP A 88 10.44 -7.04 -14.06
CA ASP A 88 11.33 -8.10 -13.57
C ASP A 88 11.72 -7.88 -12.09
N PRO A 89 10.81 -8.19 -11.14
CA PRO A 89 11.09 -8.03 -9.71
C PRO A 89 12.37 -8.76 -9.24
N PRO A 90 12.62 -10.02 -9.65
CA PRO A 90 13.83 -10.73 -9.26
C PRO A 90 15.12 -10.03 -9.71
N ALA A 91 15.16 -9.46 -10.92
CA ALA A 91 16.35 -8.75 -11.40
C ALA A 91 16.62 -7.47 -10.62
N LEU A 92 15.58 -6.70 -10.30
CA LEU A 92 15.72 -5.53 -9.44
C LEU A 92 16.23 -5.91 -8.06
N ILE A 93 15.65 -6.93 -7.43
CA ILE A 93 16.06 -7.41 -6.12
C ILE A 93 17.55 -7.79 -6.12
N ARG A 94 18.00 -8.58 -7.11
CA ARG A 94 19.42 -8.94 -7.25
C ARG A 94 20.30 -7.71 -7.36
N ARG A 95 19.90 -6.75 -8.21
CA ARG A 95 20.67 -5.50 -8.40
C ARG A 95 20.75 -4.65 -7.14
N LEU A 96 19.69 -4.61 -6.34
CA LEU A 96 19.65 -3.89 -5.06
C LEU A 96 20.53 -4.57 -4.01
N THR A 97 20.56 -5.90 -3.97
CA THR A 97 21.39 -6.68 -3.04
C THR A 97 22.88 -6.64 -3.40
N ASP A 98 23.22 -6.73 -4.69
CA ASP A 98 24.61 -6.80 -5.17
C ASP A 98 25.39 -5.49 -4.92
N ASN A 99 24.68 -4.37 -4.81
CA ASN A 99 25.25 -3.04 -4.54
C ASN A 99 25.38 -2.69 -3.06
N GLY A 100 25.46 -3.71 -2.18
CA GLY A 100 25.69 -3.52 -0.75
C GLY A 100 24.62 -2.69 -0.06
N MET A 101 23.36 -2.78 -0.52
CA MET A 101 22.18 -2.11 0.05
C MET A 101 22.19 -0.57 0.05
N ARG A 102 23.20 0.08 -0.55
CA ARG A 102 23.25 1.55 -0.70
C ARG A 102 22.06 2.11 -1.48
N LEU A 103 21.60 1.37 -2.49
CA LEU A 103 20.43 1.72 -3.28
C LEU A 103 19.15 1.61 -2.46
N PHE A 104 19.09 0.65 -1.54
CA PHE A 104 17.97 0.50 -0.63
C PHE A 104 17.89 1.68 0.35
N HIS A 105 19.03 2.06 0.95
CA HIS A 105 19.12 3.27 1.76
C HIS A 105 18.69 4.53 0.98
N ALA A 106 19.02 4.60 -0.30
CA ALA A 106 18.52 5.66 -1.17
C ALA A 106 16.99 5.62 -1.18
N VAL A 107 16.35 4.52 -1.63
CA VAL A 107 14.88 4.35 -1.69
C VAL A 107 14.21 4.69 -0.34
N ALA A 108 14.76 4.24 0.78
CA ALA A 108 14.24 4.53 2.11
C ALA A 108 14.35 6.01 2.52
N SER A 109 15.45 6.68 2.14
CA SER A 109 15.63 8.12 2.39
C SER A 109 14.63 9.00 1.63
N PHE A 110 14.02 8.51 0.53
CA PHE A 110 12.91 9.19 -0.16
C PHE A 110 11.60 9.11 0.60
N PHE A 111 11.34 7.98 1.28
CA PHE A 111 10.06 7.75 1.94
C PHE A 111 9.85 8.74 3.09
N THR A 112 10.89 9.06 3.85
CA THR A 112 10.82 9.99 4.99
C THR A 112 10.25 11.36 4.64
N PRO A 113 10.75 12.13 3.66
CA PRO A 113 10.16 13.41 3.28
C PRO A 113 8.80 13.29 2.57
N ILE A 114 8.56 12.24 1.77
CA ILE A 114 7.26 12.01 1.13
C ILE A 114 6.17 11.85 2.20
N VAL A 115 6.49 11.12 3.26
CA VAL A 115 5.60 10.83 4.39
C VAL A 115 5.57 11.94 5.45
N ALA A 116 6.63 12.75 5.57
CA ALA A 116 6.72 13.82 6.56
C ALA A 116 6.25 15.19 6.04
N GLN A 117 6.37 15.47 4.73
CA GLN A 117 6.15 16.80 4.17
C GLN A 117 4.90 16.91 3.27
N GLY A 118 4.37 15.80 2.74
CA GLY A 118 3.17 15.83 1.89
C GLY A 118 3.30 16.59 0.57
N ASN A 119 4.53 16.96 0.16
CA ASN A 119 4.80 17.82 -1.00
C ASN A 119 4.92 17.07 -2.35
N PHE A 120 4.41 15.85 -2.45
CA PHE A 120 4.44 15.03 -3.66
C PHE A 120 3.06 14.47 -3.97
N GLY A 121 2.76 14.20 -5.24
CA GLY A 121 1.46 13.72 -5.66
C GLY A 121 1.09 12.35 -5.06
N PRO A 122 -0.21 12.09 -4.78
CA PRO A 122 -0.72 10.80 -4.31
C PRO A 122 -0.23 9.59 -5.09
N ALA A 123 -0.19 9.69 -6.42
CA ALA A 123 0.18 8.60 -7.32
C ALA A 123 1.62 8.13 -7.08
N ALA A 124 2.56 9.06 -6.89
CA ALA A 124 3.95 8.71 -6.59
C ALA A 124 4.08 8.02 -5.23
N ALA A 125 3.29 8.40 -4.23
CA ALA A 125 3.29 7.68 -2.95
C ALA A 125 2.80 6.21 -3.11
N VAL A 126 1.76 5.99 -3.93
CA VAL A 126 1.22 4.66 -4.20
C VAL A 126 2.26 3.78 -4.92
N ASP A 127 2.89 4.31 -5.96
CA ASP A 127 3.87 3.60 -6.77
C ASP A 127 5.15 3.28 -6.00
N LEU A 128 5.61 4.21 -5.15
CA LEU A 128 6.75 3.97 -4.28
C LEU A 128 6.45 2.86 -3.27
N LEU A 129 5.31 2.94 -2.58
CA LEU A 129 4.91 1.90 -1.62
C LEU A 129 4.69 0.55 -2.29
N HIS A 130 4.21 0.52 -3.53
CA HIS A 130 4.11 -0.71 -4.30
C HIS A 130 5.50 -1.32 -4.54
N SER A 131 6.43 -0.49 -5.00
CA SER A 131 7.82 -0.91 -5.25
C SER A 131 8.47 -1.45 -3.98
N LEU A 132 8.30 -0.75 -2.85
CA LEU A 132 8.77 -1.18 -1.53
C LEU A 132 8.14 -2.48 -1.06
N GLN A 133 6.83 -2.67 -1.29
CA GLN A 133 6.14 -3.89 -0.92
C GLN A 133 6.76 -5.10 -1.62
N ILE A 134 7.12 -4.97 -2.89
CA ILE A 134 7.78 -6.04 -3.64
C ILE A 134 9.22 -6.25 -3.15
N ILE A 135 10.02 -5.19 -3.00
CA ILE A 135 11.41 -5.34 -2.57
C ILE A 135 11.52 -5.96 -1.17
N THR A 136 10.60 -5.64 -0.25
CA THR A 136 10.59 -6.20 1.11
C THR A 136 10.25 -7.69 1.17
N THR A 137 9.76 -8.29 0.09
CA THR A 137 9.58 -9.75 0.00
C THR A 137 10.92 -10.49 -0.09
N ALA A 138 11.97 -9.84 -0.57
CA ALA A 138 13.29 -10.44 -0.78
C ALA A 138 13.97 -10.77 0.56
N PRO A 139 14.27 -12.05 0.86
CA PRO A 139 14.88 -12.42 2.14
C PRO A 139 16.20 -11.70 2.41
N GLY A 140 17.06 -11.55 1.40
CA GLY A 140 18.35 -10.87 1.52
C GLY A 140 18.27 -9.35 1.74
N ALA A 141 17.11 -8.73 1.49
CA ALA A 141 16.91 -7.30 1.71
C ALA A 141 16.32 -6.98 3.09
N LYS A 142 15.73 -7.97 3.80
CA LYS A 142 14.90 -7.72 4.99
C LYS A 142 15.63 -7.03 6.13
N ASP A 143 16.89 -7.37 6.38
CA ASP A 143 17.61 -6.82 7.53
C ASP A 143 17.84 -5.30 7.37
N VAL A 144 18.45 -4.89 6.26
CA VAL A 144 18.67 -3.47 5.96
C VAL A 144 17.35 -2.74 5.71
N ALA A 145 16.37 -3.41 5.10
CA ALA A 145 15.05 -2.84 4.92
C ALA A 145 14.34 -2.59 6.26
N GLY A 146 14.49 -3.50 7.22
CA GLY A 146 14.00 -3.31 8.58
C GLY A 146 14.71 -2.16 9.28
N ASP A 147 16.03 -2.04 9.12
CA ASP A 147 16.82 -0.97 9.74
C ASP A 147 16.42 0.43 9.25
N THR A 148 15.99 0.52 7.99
CA THR A 148 15.72 1.80 7.32
C THR A 148 14.25 2.17 7.23
N LEU A 149 13.35 1.19 7.07
CA LEU A 149 11.92 1.44 6.81
C LEU A 149 11.01 1.19 8.00
N ALA A 150 11.45 0.42 9.02
CA ALA A 150 10.59 0.08 10.16
C ALA A 150 10.00 1.32 10.84
N ALA A 151 10.85 2.29 11.18
CA ALA A 151 10.42 3.53 11.83
C ALA A 151 9.57 4.42 10.88
N PRO A 152 10.02 4.78 9.67
CA PRO A 152 9.22 5.60 8.75
C PRO A 152 7.85 5.02 8.39
N LEU A 153 7.75 3.69 8.16
CA LEU A 153 6.48 3.04 7.86
C LEU A 153 5.55 3.01 9.07
N SER A 154 6.08 2.79 10.27
CA SER A 154 5.28 2.83 11.51
C SER A 154 4.74 4.23 11.78
N ASP A 155 5.58 5.26 11.58
CA ASP A 155 5.19 6.66 11.71
C ASP A 155 4.15 7.07 10.67
N PHE A 156 4.28 6.59 9.42
CA PHE A 156 3.29 6.80 8.37
C PHE A 156 1.90 6.29 8.78
N LEU A 157 1.84 5.08 9.34
CA LEU A 157 0.57 4.50 9.79
C LEU A 157 -0.05 5.29 10.94
N ALA A 158 0.78 5.84 11.84
CA ALA A 158 0.33 6.59 13.01
C ALA A 158 -0.16 8.02 12.71
N ARG A 159 0.49 8.74 11.78
CA ARG A 159 0.16 10.15 11.49
C ARG A 159 -1.14 10.33 10.70
N GLY A 160 -1.71 9.24 10.17
CA GLY A 160 -2.79 9.32 9.19
C GLY A 160 -2.25 9.70 7.81
N VAL A 161 -2.93 9.23 6.78
CA VAL A 161 -2.55 9.53 5.39
C VAL A 161 -3.10 10.90 5.04
N PRO A 162 -2.35 11.77 4.32
CA PRO A 162 -2.87 13.02 3.78
C PRO A 162 -4.16 12.77 2.98
N ASP A 163 -4.99 13.80 2.82
CA ASP A 163 -6.22 13.69 2.03
C ASP A 163 -5.87 13.49 0.55
N VAL A 164 -5.87 12.24 0.13
CA VAL A 164 -5.43 11.79 -1.19
C VAL A 164 -6.46 10.85 -1.78
N THR A 165 -6.48 10.71 -3.10
CA THR A 165 -7.25 9.66 -3.77
C THR A 165 -6.75 8.29 -3.26
N ASP A 166 -7.61 7.57 -2.54
CA ASP A 166 -7.37 6.23 -1.96
C ASP A 166 -6.37 6.12 -0.79
N PRO A 167 -6.64 6.77 0.36
CA PRO A 167 -5.74 6.73 1.52
C PRO A 167 -5.63 5.33 2.13
N HIS A 168 -6.62 4.46 1.92
CA HIS A 168 -6.61 3.08 2.38
C HIS A 168 -5.57 2.23 1.62
N LEU A 169 -5.36 2.45 0.32
CA LEU A 169 -4.35 1.71 -0.47
C LEU A 169 -2.95 1.98 0.07
N LEU A 170 -2.63 3.24 0.38
CA LEU A 170 -1.35 3.60 0.95
C LEU A 170 -1.13 2.92 2.30
N ARG A 171 -2.13 2.93 3.20
CA ARG A 171 -2.02 2.22 4.49
C ARG A 171 -1.82 0.73 4.29
N ARG A 172 -2.58 0.08 3.41
CA ARG A 172 -2.42 -1.36 3.10
C ARG A 172 -1.01 -1.70 2.65
N ARG A 173 -0.48 -0.93 1.71
CA ARG A 173 0.88 -1.17 1.21
C ARG A 173 1.93 -0.96 2.29
N ALA A 174 1.78 0.08 3.12
CA ALA A 174 2.69 0.33 4.24
C ALA A 174 2.65 -0.80 5.29
N VAL A 175 1.46 -1.27 5.69
CA VAL A 175 1.33 -2.43 6.59
C VAL A 175 1.90 -3.69 5.94
N SER A 176 1.63 -3.91 4.64
CA SER A 176 2.15 -5.07 3.90
C SER A 176 3.68 -5.08 3.84
N CYS A 177 4.33 -3.92 3.66
CA CYS A 177 5.78 -3.80 3.77
C CYS A 177 6.27 -4.24 5.15
N LEU A 178 5.64 -3.75 6.22
CA LEU A 178 6.00 -4.13 7.60
C LEU A 178 5.78 -5.63 7.87
N LEU A 179 4.69 -6.21 7.37
CA LEU A 179 4.42 -7.65 7.44
C LEU A 179 5.52 -8.46 6.76
N ASN A 180 5.91 -8.08 5.54
CA ASN A 180 7.00 -8.71 4.81
C ASN A 180 8.31 -8.64 5.59
N LEU A 181 8.61 -7.50 6.22
CA LEU A 181 9.81 -7.30 7.03
C LEU A 181 9.86 -8.22 8.26
N VAL A 182 8.74 -8.45 8.95
CA VAL A 182 8.71 -9.30 10.16
C VAL A 182 8.57 -10.79 9.86
N GLN A 183 8.11 -11.15 8.66
CA GLN A 183 7.88 -12.54 8.28
C GLN A 183 9.20 -13.31 8.27
N GLY A 184 9.35 -14.21 9.25
CA GLY A 184 10.55 -15.03 9.41
C GLY A 184 11.79 -14.29 9.93
N HIS A 185 11.69 -13.00 10.31
CA HIS A 185 12.86 -12.18 10.65
C HIS A 185 12.80 -11.64 12.10
N ALA A 186 13.43 -12.34 13.04
CA ALA A 186 13.37 -12.00 14.47
C ALA A 186 13.89 -10.60 14.79
N GLN A 187 15.00 -10.19 14.18
CA GLN A 187 15.63 -8.89 14.40
C GLN A 187 14.70 -7.73 14.02
N ASN A 188 13.88 -7.89 12.98
CA ASN A 188 12.94 -6.85 12.57
C ASN A 188 11.76 -6.73 13.53
N LYS A 189 11.37 -7.82 14.20
CA LYS A 189 10.37 -7.77 15.27
C LYS A 189 10.89 -7.00 16.47
N GLU A 190 12.16 -7.19 16.85
CA GLU A 190 12.79 -6.41 17.92
C GLU A 190 12.91 -4.93 17.54
N ARG A 191 13.34 -4.62 16.30
CA ARG A 191 13.36 -3.22 15.80
C ARG A 191 11.99 -2.55 15.89
N LEU A 192 10.93 -3.26 15.49
CA LEU A 192 9.56 -2.74 15.52
C LEU A 192 8.94 -2.67 16.93
N ARG A 193 9.61 -3.23 17.95
CA ARG A 193 9.12 -3.19 19.33
C ARG A 193 8.92 -1.75 19.82
N ALA A 194 9.85 -0.85 19.53
CA ALA A 194 9.75 0.56 19.92
C ALA A 194 8.55 1.29 19.27
N HIS A 195 8.01 0.72 18.19
CA HIS A 195 6.90 1.27 17.42
C HIS A 195 5.57 0.53 17.67
N LEU A 196 5.54 -0.47 18.55
CA LEU A 196 4.33 -1.21 18.91
C LEU A 196 3.15 -0.31 19.31
N PRO A 197 3.32 0.77 20.08
CA PRO A 197 2.21 1.68 20.40
C PRO A 197 1.55 2.30 19.16
N GLN A 198 2.35 2.71 18.18
CA GLN A 198 1.91 3.27 16.90
C GLN A 198 1.13 2.22 16.09
N LEU A 199 1.68 1.01 16.00
CA LEU A 199 1.04 -0.10 15.28
C LEU A 199 -0.26 -0.54 15.94
N ALA A 200 -0.32 -0.55 17.28
CA ALA A 200 -1.53 -0.81 18.05
C ALA A 200 -2.61 0.23 17.80
N ARG A 201 -2.25 1.53 17.72
CA ARG A 201 -3.20 2.58 17.32
C ARG A 201 -3.70 2.39 15.89
N ALA A 202 -2.85 1.91 14.97
CA ALA A 202 -3.27 1.62 13.61
C ALA A 202 -4.33 0.50 13.53
N VAL A 203 -4.38 -0.41 14.52
CA VAL A 203 -5.49 -1.36 14.68
C VAL A 203 -6.77 -0.65 15.13
N ALA A 204 -6.69 0.16 16.19
CA ALA A 204 -7.86 0.82 16.76
C ALA A 204 -8.45 1.93 15.86
N GLN A 205 -7.63 2.54 15.00
CA GLN A 205 -7.98 3.68 14.15
C GLN A 205 -7.92 3.33 12.65
N ALA A 206 -7.99 2.05 12.31
CA ALA A 206 -7.95 1.61 10.93
C ALA A 206 -9.09 2.28 10.13
N PRO A 207 -8.80 2.84 8.93
CA PRO A 207 -9.83 3.51 8.14
C PRO A 207 -10.84 2.53 7.52
N GLU A 208 -10.48 1.25 7.43
CA GLU A 208 -11.28 0.18 6.85
C GLU A 208 -10.81 -1.17 7.39
N PHE A 209 -11.66 -2.19 7.25
CA PHE A 209 -11.54 -3.47 7.95
C PHE A 209 -10.30 -4.28 7.58
N PHE A 210 -9.87 -4.27 6.32
CA PHE A 210 -8.71 -5.05 5.90
C PHE A 210 -7.40 -4.47 6.43
N VAL A 211 -7.23 -3.14 6.43
CA VAL A 211 -6.10 -2.49 7.14
C VAL A 211 -6.11 -2.87 8.62
N GLN A 212 -7.29 -2.94 9.24
CA GLN A 212 -7.43 -3.38 10.63
C GLN A 212 -6.89 -4.80 10.82
N VAL A 213 -7.30 -5.74 9.95
CA VAL A 213 -6.83 -7.14 9.94
C VAL A 213 -5.31 -7.20 9.76
N GLN A 214 -4.76 -6.51 8.77
CA GLN A 214 -3.31 -6.51 8.50
C GLN A 214 -2.51 -5.89 9.65
N ALA A 215 -3.01 -4.80 10.26
CA ALA A 215 -2.36 -4.17 11.40
C ALA A 215 -2.40 -5.08 12.64
N ALA A 216 -3.52 -5.75 12.89
CA ALA A 216 -3.67 -6.72 13.98
C ALA A 216 -2.75 -7.94 13.76
N GLU A 217 -2.65 -8.43 12.53
CA GLU A 217 -1.70 -9.47 12.14
C GLU A 217 -0.26 -9.05 12.42
N LEU A 218 0.12 -7.81 12.06
CA LEU A 218 1.46 -7.29 12.30
C LEU A 218 1.78 -7.24 13.80
N VAL A 219 0.88 -6.67 14.61
CA VAL A 219 1.02 -6.64 16.07
C VAL A 219 1.16 -8.06 16.63
N TRP A 220 0.30 -8.99 16.22
CA TRP A 220 0.37 -10.39 16.63
C TRP A 220 1.71 -11.03 16.23
N ARG A 221 2.19 -10.84 15.00
CA ARG A 221 3.47 -11.41 14.51
C ARG A 221 4.67 -10.91 15.30
N ILE A 222 4.65 -9.65 15.74
CA ILE A 222 5.68 -9.04 16.57
C ILE A 222 5.63 -9.61 18.00
N THR A 223 4.45 -9.66 18.62
CA THR A 223 4.30 -10.02 20.04
C THR A 223 4.12 -11.51 20.30
N ARG A 224 3.96 -12.35 19.27
CA ARG A 224 3.67 -13.79 19.38
C ARG A 224 4.55 -14.52 20.41
N VAL A 225 5.87 -14.27 20.35
CA VAL A 225 6.85 -14.90 21.24
C VAL A 225 6.96 -14.14 22.57
N HIS A 226 6.82 -12.81 22.53
CA HIS A 226 6.96 -11.93 23.67
C HIS A 226 5.63 -11.26 24.03
N LYS A 227 4.66 -12.05 24.48
CA LYS A 227 3.30 -11.57 24.80
C LYS A 227 3.30 -10.44 25.85
N ALA A 228 4.32 -10.39 26.71
CA ALA A 228 4.51 -9.33 27.69
C ALA A 228 4.60 -7.93 27.06
N TRP A 229 5.00 -7.82 25.78
CA TRP A 229 5.03 -6.52 25.08
C TRP A 229 3.64 -5.92 24.87
N LEU A 230 2.58 -6.73 24.88
CA LEU A 230 1.21 -6.23 24.87
C LEU A 230 0.83 -5.55 26.20
N ALA A 231 1.57 -5.79 27.28
CA ALA A 231 1.33 -5.14 28.56
C ALA A 231 1.95 -3.74 28.66
N ASP A 232 2.68 -3.28 27.65
CA ASP A 232 3.12 -1.88 27.57
C ASP A 232 1.92 -0.93 27.73
N PRO A 233 1.98 0.10 28.60
CA PRO A 233 0.84 0.96 28.88
C PRO A 233 0.26 1.65 27.63
N ALA A 234 1.10 2.06 26.68
CA ALA A 234 0.63 2.75 25.48
C ALA A 234 -0.02 1.76 24.49
N VAL A 235 0.48 0.52 24.40
CA VAL A 235 -0.16 -0.56 23.64
C VAL A 235 -1.49 -0.96 24.27
N ALA A 236 -1.51 -1.16 25.59
CA ALA A 236 -2.70 -1.55 26.34
C ALA A 236 -3.81 -0.49 26.25
N ALA A 237 -3.44 0.79 26.29
CA ALA A 237 -4.38 1.89 26.11
C ALA A 237 -4.95 1.93 24.67
N ALA A 238 -4.14 1.63 23.65
CA ALA A 238 -4.58 1.66 22.27
C ALA A 238 -5.54 0.51 21.91
N LEU A 239 -5.24 -0.72 22.35
CA LEU A 239 -6.06 -1.90 22.02
C LEU A 239 -7.25 -2.07 22.98
N GLY A 240 -7.13 -1.58 24.21
CA GLY A 240 -8.09 -1.89 25.28
C GLY A 240 -7.94 -3.33 25.80
N PRO A 241 -8.65 -3.67 26.90
CA PRO A 241 -8.44 -4.93 27.61
C PRO A 241 -8.86 -6.17 26.82
N SER A 242 -10.02 -6.13 26.14
CA SER A 242 -10.58 -7.30 25.43
C SER A 242 -9.73 -7.67 24.21
N LEU A 243 -9.63 -6.77 23.23
CA LEU A 243 -8.87 -6.98 21.99
C LEU A 243 -7.41 -7.40 22.29
N ARG A 244 -6.80 -6.82 23.33
CA ARG A 244 -5.46 -7.23 23.77
C ARG A 244 -5.42 -8.68 24.27
N ALA A 245 -6.36 -9.09 25.11
CA ALA A 245 -6.43 -10.45 25.63
C ALA A 245 -6.69 -11.45 24.49
N ASP A 246 -7.61 -11.12 23.59
CA ASP A 246 -7.96 -11.96 22.45
C ASP A 246 -6.78 -12.12 21.48
N LEU A 247 -6.07 -11.01 21.15
CA LEU A 247 -4.84 -11.07 20.34
C LEU A 247 -3.76 -11.93 21.01
N ALA A 248 -3.60 -11.84 22.33
CA ALA A 248 -2.63 -12.66 23.05
C ALA A 248 -2.99 -14.16 23.04
N ALA A 249 -4.27 -14.51 22.89
CA ALA A 249 -4.78 -15.88 22.87
C ALA A 249 -4.77 -16.54 21.49
N LEU A 250 -4.63 -15.76 20.40
CA LEU A 250 -4.68 -16.28 19.03
C LEU A 250 -3.65 -17.40 18.74
N PRO A 251 -4.09 -18.52 18.13
CA PRO A 251 -3.20 -19.63 17.78
C PRO A 251 -2.32 -19.29 16.56
N ALA A 252 -1.14 -19.90 16.50
CA ALA A 252 -0.25 -19.81 15.35
C ALA A 252 -0.51 -20.95 14.35
N ASN A 253 -1.60 -20.84 13.60
CA ASN A 253 -2.00 -21.82 12.59
C ASN A 253 -2.28 -21.17 11.23
N ASP A 254 -2.58 -22.01 10.25
CA ASP A 254 -3.02 -21.64 8.90
C ASP A 254 -4.33 -20.83 8.88
N GLN A 255 -5.12 -20.89 9.96
CA GLN A 255 -6.36 -20.15 10.15
C GLN A 255 -6.18 -18.77 10.80
N LEU A 256 -4.96 -18.27 10.96
CA LEU A 256 -4.67 -17.00 11.66
C LEU A 256 -5.54 -15.84 11.16
N ILE A 257 -5.65 -15.66 9.84
CA ILE A 257 -6.40 -14.53 9.27
C ILE A 257 -7.90 -14.67 9.52
N ASN A 258 -8.46 -15.88 9.38
CA ASN A 258 -9.87 -16.14 9.70
C ASN A 258 -10.14 -15.86 11.19
N ASN A 259 -9.24 -16.28 12.08
CA ASN A 259 -9.37 -15.99 13.52
C ASN A 259 -9.29 -14.49 13.80
N LEU A 260 -8.44 -13.75 13.10
CA LEU A 260 -8.36 -12.29 13.20
C LEU A 260 -9.64 -11.61 12.70
N ILE A 261 -10.22 -12.08 11.59
CA ILE A 261 -11.49 -11.57 11.07
C ILE A 261 -12.61 -11.76 12.10
N THR A 262 -12.79 -12.97 12.64
CA THR A 262 -13.80 -13.26 13.67
C THR A 262 -13.61 -12.42 14.93
N LEU A 263 -12.36 -12.29 15.38
CA LEU A 263 -12.01 -11.48 16.56
C LEU A 263 -12.36 -10.00 16.33
N LEU A 264 -11.94 -9.44 15.19
CA LEU A 264 -12.16 -8.03 14.88
C LEU A 264 -13.63 -7.71 14.58
N GLN A 265 -14.39 -8.65 14.00
CA GLN A 265 -15.85 -8.57 13.92
C GLN A 265 -16.47 -8.38 15.30
N ALA A 266 -16.20 -9.32 16.22
CA ALA A 266 -16.71 -9.24 17.58
C ALA A 266 -16.27 -7.96 18.31
N HIS A 267 -15.03 -7.50 18.07
CA HIS A 267 -14.56 -6.22 18.61
C HIS A 267 -15.35 -5.04 18.06
N ASN A 268 -15.49 -4.94 16.74
CA ASN A 268 -16.16 -3.82 16.08
C ASN A 268 -17.66 -3.75 16.42
N ASP A 269 -18.31 -4.89 16.68
CA ASP A 269 -19.71 -4.94 17.11
C ASP A 269 -19.93 -4.32 18.52
N THR A 270 -18.88 -4.22 19.33
CA THR A 270 -18.92 -3.55 20.65
C THR A 270 -18.58 -2.06 20.60
N VAL A 271 -18.11 -1.55 19.46
CA VAL A 271 -17.71 -0.15 19.30
C VAL A 271 -18.97 0.75 19.28
N PRO A 272 -19.05 1.80 20.12
CA PRO A 272 -20.21 2.69 20.16
C PRO A 272 -20.52 3.34 18.82
N GLU A 273 -21.80 3.58 18.55
CA GLU A 273 -22.24 4.18 17.28
C GLU A 273 -21.66 5.57 17.03
N SER A 274 -21.32 6.30 18.10
CA SER A 274 -20.72 7.63 18.06
C SER A 274 -19.22 7.64 17.76
N ALA A 275 -18.57 6.48 17.64
CA ALA A 275 -17.14 6.39 17.38
C ALA A 275 -16.82 6.80 15.93
N SER A 276 -15.85 7.69 15.74
CA SER A 276 -15.44 8.19 14.41
C SER A 276 -14.80 7.12 13.53
N ALA A 277 -14.19 6.08 14.12
CA ALA A 277 -13.55 4.99 13.39
C ALA A 277 -14.42 3.71 13.34
N ARG A 278 -15.75 3.83 13.50
CA ARG A 278 -16.64 2.66 13.51
C ARG A 278 -16.61 1.94 12.16
N ILE A 279 -16.48 0.62 12.23
CA ILE A 279 -16.64 -0.31 11.11
C ILE A 279 -17.89 -1.12 11.39
N VAL A 280 -18.85 -1.08 10.49
CA VAL A 280 -20.15 -1.75 10.61
C VAL A 280 -20.11 -3.08 9.86
N THR A 281 -20.41 -4.16 10.56
CA THR A 281 -20.56 -5.50 9.99
C THR A 281 -21.93 -5.65 9.33
N LEU A 282 -21.96 -6.17 8.10
CA LEU A 282 -23.16 -6.44 7.33
C LEU A 282 -23.14 -7.91 6.88
N SER A 283 -24.09 -8.71 7.35
CA SER A 283 -24.33 -10.05 6.79
C SER A 283 -25.19 -9.90 5.53
N CYS A 284 -24.76 -10.50 4.42
CA CYS A 284 -25.41 -10.37 3.12
C CYS A 284 -25.58 -11.76 2.48
N ASP A 285 -26.77 -12.05 1.96
CA ASP A 285 -27.04 -13.30 1.21
C ASP A 285 -26.46 -13.24 -0.21
N GLY A 286 -26.13 -12.03 -0.67
CA GLY A 286 -25.46 -11.77 -1.95
C GLY A 286 -25.00 -10.32 -2.05
N VAL A 287 -23.96 -10.08 -2.83
CA VAL A 287 -23.51 -8.71 -3.15
C VAL A 287 -23.45 -8.51 -4.65
N GLU A 288 -23.99 -7.38 -5.11
CA GLU A 288 -24.09 -7.03 -6.52
C GLU A 288 -23.60 -5.62 -6.79
N ALA A 289 -22.86 -5.45 -7.88
CA ALA A 289 -22.44 -4.15 -8.38
C ALA A 289 -23.14 -3.78 -9.68
N ARG A 290 -23.42 -2.48 -9.80
CA ARG A 290 -23.90 -1.84 -11.04
C ARG A 290 -23.06 -0.61 -11.34
N LEU A 291 -22.66 -0.43 -12.58
CA LEU A 291 -21.93 0.77 -13.02
C LEU A 291 -22.88 1.79 -13.64
N LYS A 292 -22.79 3.04 -13.18
CA LYS A 292 -23.51 4.18 -13.76
C LYS A 292 -22.59 4.96 -14.70
N GLN A 293 -23.07 5.35 -15.88
CA GLN A 293 -22.46 6.46 -16.64
C GLN A 293 -23.51 7.56 -16.80
N GLY A 294 -23.21 8.76 -16.26
CA GLY A 294 -24.15 9.87 -16.26
C GLY A 294 -25.41 9.57 -15.43
N THR A 295 -26.59 9.64 -16.05
CA THR A 295 -27.88 9.32 -15.42
C THR A 295 -28.33 7.88 -15.63
N GLU A 296 -27.69 7.12 -16.52
CA GLU A 296 -28.12 5.77 -16.91
C GLU A 296 -27.25 4.66 -16.28
N GLU A 297 -27.87 3.52 -15.95
CA GLU A 297 -27.15 2.30 -15.59
C GLU A 297 -26.62 1.66 -16.89
N VAL A 298 -25.29 1.55 -17.03
CA VAL A 298 -24.66 1.14 -18.31
C VAL A 298 -24.18 -0.30 -18.31
N GLN A 299 -23.93 -0.89 -17.14
CA GLN A 299 -23.57 -2.31 -17.05
C GLN A 299 -24.68 -3.15 -16.43
N ALA A 300 -24.86 -4.35 -17.00
CA ALA A 300 -25.70 -5.39 -16.43
C ALA A 300 -25.26 -5.69 -14.98
N LYS A 301 -26.24 -5.97 -14.14
CA LYS A 301 -26.08 -6.43 -12.76
C LYS A 301 -25.01 -7.53 -12.69
N ARG A 302 -23.90 -7.25 -12.00
CA ARG A 302 -22.80 -8.20 -11.81
C ARG A 302 -22.82 -8.69 -10.37
N ARG A 303 -22.97 -10.00 -10.18
CA ARG A 303 -22.78 -10.63 -8.87
C ARG A 303 -21.29 -10.55 -8.50
N ILE A 304 -21.01 -9.97 -7.33
CA ILE A 304 -19.67 -9.90 -6.74
C ILE A 304 -19.43 -11.13 -5.87
N ALA A 305 -20.40 -11.47 -5.02
CA ALA A 305 -20.31 -12.57 -4.07
C ALA A 305 -21.69 -13.18 -3.82
N GLY A 306 -21.73 -14.45 -3.41
CA GLY A 306 -22.88 -15.06 -2.72
C GLY A 306 -22.98 -14.63 -1.26
N GLU A 307 -23.39 -15.56 -0.40
CA GLU A 307 -23.45 -15.36 1.04
C GLU A 307 -22.08 -14.91 1.56
N THR A 308 -22.04 -13.73 2.19
CA THR A 308 -20.80 -13.11 2.63
C THR A 308 -21.02 -12.12 3.76
N THR A 309 -19.90 -11.67 4.34
CA THR A 309 -19.86 -10.53 5.24
C THR A 309 -19.21 -9.34 4.54
N ALA A 310 -19.86 -8.19 4.63
CA ALA A 310 -19.32 -6.91 4.22
C ALA A 310 -19.07 -6.01 5.44
N PHE A 311 -18.12 -5.09 5.30
CA PHE A 311 -17.72 -4.16 6.34
C PHE A 311 -17.75 -2.75 5.77
N LEU A 312 -18.59 -1.91 6.35
CA LEU A 312 -18.74 -0.52 5.96
C LEU A 312 -18.00 0.38 6.96
N SER A 313 -17.06 1.17 6.48
CA SER A 313 -16.42 2.23 7.24
C SER A 313 -16.68 3.60 6.61
N GLN A 314 -16.15 4.67 7.21
CA GLN A 314 -16.22 6.01 6.63
C GLN A 314 -15.42 6.16 5.33
N SER A 315 -14.51 5.24 5.01
CA SER A 315 -13.62 5.37 3.85
C SER A 315 -13.86 4.34 2.75
N ALA A 316 -14.37 3.16 3.09
CA ALA A 316 -14.55 2.08 2.13
C ALA A 316 -15.62 1.07 2.58
N LEU A 317 -16.12 0.33 1.60
CA LEU A 317 -16.83 -0.92 1.77
C LEU A 317 -15.87 -2.07 1.46
N VAL A 318 -15.70 -3.00 2.38
CA VAL A 318 -14.90 -4.22 2.20
C VAL A 318 -15.83 -5.42 2.16
N ILE A 319 -15.74 -6.24 1.12
CA ILE A 319 -16.57 -7.43 0.93
C ILE A 319 -15.65 -8.65 0.96
N LEU A 320 -15.91 -9.61 1.84
CA LEU A 320 -15.19 -10.88 1.81
C LEU A 320 -15.63 -11.70 0.60
N LEU A 321 -14.70 -12.43 -0.01
CA LEU A 321 -14.95 -13.27 -1.18
C LEU A 321 -14.64 -14.73 -0.83
N PRO A 322 -15.45 -15.38 0.04
CA PRO A 322 -15.17 -16.73 0.52
C PRO A 322 -15.07 -17.76 -0.62
N GLU A 323 -15.82 -17.55 -1.71
CA GLU A 323 -15.82 -18.39 -2.91
C GLU A 323 -14.47 -18.41 -3.65
N HIS A 324 -13.60 -17.42 -3.43
CA HIS A 324 -12.32 -17.28 -4.15
C HIS A 324 -11.10 -17.67 -3.32
N GLY A 325 -11.30 -18.09 -2.07
CA GLY A 325 -10.25 -18.56 -1.17
C GLY A 325 -10.23 -17.82 0.16
N ALA A 326 -9.38 -18.32 1.06
CA ALA A 326 -9.21 -17.70 2.37
C ALA A 326 -8.64 -16.28 2.19
N CYS A 327 -9.33 -15.29 2.76
CA CYS A 327 -8.91 -13.89 2.82
C CYS A 327 -8.99 -13.09 1.51
N GLU A 328 -9.58 -13.65 0.44
CA GLU A 328 -9.90 -12.83 -0.72
C GLU A 328 -10.97 -11.81 -0.35
N GLN A 329 -10.79 -10.57 -0.81
CA GLN A 329 -11.69 -9.48 -0.50
C GLN A 329 -11.72 -8.46 -1.63
N LEU A 330 -12.86 -7.78 -1.78
CA LEU A 330 -13.01 -6.62 -2.63
C LEU A 330 -13.17 -5.38 -1.76
N THR A 331 -12.41 -4.33 -2.05
CA THR A 331 -12.56 -3.01 -1.41
C THR A 331 -13.04 -2.00 -2.41
N ILE A 332 -14.14 -1.35 -2.07
CA ILE A 332 -14.75 -0.31 -2.87
C ILE A 332 -14.62 1.00 -2.09
N PRO A 333 -13.86 1.99 -2.58
CA PRO A 333 -13.73 3.27 -1.90
C PRO A 333 -15.09 3.96 -1.81
N LEU A 334 -15.46 4.50 -0.65
CA LEU A 334 -16.83 4.99 -0.41
C LEU A 334 -17.22 6.12 -1.37
N HIS A 335 -16.26 6.97 -1.76
CA HIS A 335 -16.49 8.06 -2.71
C HIS A 335 -16.86 7.59 -4.13
N THR A 336 -16.59 6.32 -4.47
CA THR A 336 -16.99 5.72 -5.74
C THR A 336 -18.43 5.19 -5.70
N ILE A 337 -19.03 5.02 -4.52
CA ILE A 337 -20.37 4.49 -4.33
C ILE A 337 -21.40 5.61 -4.48
N ALA A 338 -22.16 5.58 -5.58
CA ALA A 338 -23.23 6.53 -5.84
C ALA A 338 -24.47 6.27 -4.96
N SER A 339 -24.76 5.01 -4.67
CA SER A 339 -25.81 4.60 -3.72
C SER A 339 -25.64 3.13 -3.35
N ALA A 340 -26.06 2.76 -2.14
CA ALA A 340 -26.15 1.36 -1.72
C ALA A 340 -27.56 1.06 -1.18
N LYS A 341 -28.04 -0.18 -1.39
CA LYS A 341 -29.33 -0.64 -0.88
C LYS A 341 -29.24 -2.09 -0.44
N LEU A 342 -29.65 -2.36 0.79
CA LEU A 342 -29.95 -3.71 1.25
C LEU A 342 -31.41 -4.04 0.90
N HIS A 343 -31.61 -5.09 0.13
CA HIS A 343 -32.93 -5.58 -0.26
C HIS A 343 -33.53 -6.49 0.82
N THR A 344 -34.84 -6.76 0.72
CA THR A 344 -35.57 -7.62 1.67
C THR A 344 -35.13 -9.07 1.63
N ASP A 345 -34.53 -9.50 0.52
CA ASP A 345 -33.89 -10.81 0.34
C ASP A 345 -32.43 -10.81 0.82
N ALA A 346 -32.05 -9.83 1.66
CA ALA A 346 -30.69 -9.62 2.17
C ALA A 346 -29.60 -9.48 1.08
N THR A 347 -29.99 -9.21 -0.18
CA THR A 347 -29.04 -8.87 -1.24
C THR A 347 -28.59 -7.41 -1.08
N PHE A 348 -27.28 -7.20 -1.01
CA PHE A 348 -26.68 -5.88 -0.94
C PHE A 348 -26.28 -5.40 -2.35
N VAL A 349 -26.97 -4.37 -2.84
CA VAL A 349 -26.74 -3.80 -4.17
C VAL A 349 -26.00 -2.48 -4.04
N VAL A 350 -24.82 -2.40 -4.66
CA VAL A 350 -23.98 -1.21 -4.71
C VAL A 350 -23.99 -0.64 -6.12
N ARG A 351 -24.32 0.65 -6.25
CA ARG A 351 -24.19 1.40 -7.49
C ARG A 351 -22.93 2.22 -7.46
N LEU A 352 -22.07 2.03 -8.45
CA LEU A 352 -20.78 2.70 -8.58
C LEU A 352 -20.86 3.82 -9.61
N SER A 353 -20.24 4.95 -9.28
CA SER A 353 -20.10 6.13 -10.15
C SER A 353 -18.95 5.99 -11.16
N ALA A 354 -17.99 5.11 -10.88
CA ALA A 354 -16.88 4.74 -11.74
C ALA A 354 -16.59 3.25 -11.58
N ALA A 355 -15.89 2.66 -12.54
CA ALA A 355 -15.39 1.30 -12.36
C ALA A 355 -14.38 1.30 -11.19
N PRO A 356 -14.47 0.33 -10.26
CA PRO A 356 -13.55 0.21 -9.14
C PRO A 356 -12.16 -0.26 -9.57
#